data_AF-A0A1J3EN32-F1
#
_entry.id   AF-A0A1J3EN32-F1
#
_cell.length_a   1.000
_cell.length_b   1.000
_cell.length_c   1.000
_cell.angle_alpha   90.00
_cell.angle_beta   90.00
_cell.angle_gamma   90.00
#
_symmetry.space_group_name_H-M   'P 1'
#
loop_
_entity.id
_entity.type
_entity.pdbx_description
1 polymer ?
#
loop_
_entity_poly.entity_id
_entity_poly.type
_entity_poly.pdbx_seq_one_letter_code
_entity_poly.pdbx_strand_id
1 'polypeptide(L)'
;MFPSILGGTCAIPGAFGCGKTCISQALSKHSNSEVIIYVGCGERGNEMAEVLEEFPALTTIKNGKEVSIMQRTSLVANTSNMPVAAREASIYTGITLAEYFRDMGRNVSMMADSTSRWAEALREISGRLAEMPGDSGYPAYLATKLAQFYERAGKVSCLGSPERKGSITIVGAVSPPGGDFADPVTTSTLSIVQVFWGLDKKLAQ
;
A
#
# COMPACT_ATOMS: atom_id res chain seq x y z
N MET A 1 -8.00 19.07 -2.92
CA MET A 1 -9.24 18.66 -3.60
C MET A 1 -9.74 17.30 -3.10
N PHE A 2 -8.85 16.32 -2.83
CA PHE A 2 -9.24 15.00 -2.29
C PHE A 2 -8.50 14.69 -0.97
N PRO A 3 -9.01 15.10 0.20
CA PRO A 3 -8.31 14.90 1.46
C PRO A 3 -8.33 13.43 1.89
N SER A 4 -7.21 12.95 2.42
CA SER A 4 -7.16 11.69 3.17
C SER A 4 -7.14 12.00 4.67
N ILE A 5 -7.70 11.09 5.47
CA ILE A 5 -7.78 11.20 6.92
C ILE A 5 -6.94 10.11 7.59
N LEU A 6 -6.54 10.35 8.85
CA LEU A 6 -5.93 9.32 9.68
C LEU A 6 -6.94 8.19 9.94
N GLY A 7 -6.62 6.98 9.51
CA GLY A 7 -7.55 5.85 9.51
C GLY A 7 -8.30 5.62 8.19
N GLY A 8 -8.05 6.43 7.16
CA GLY A 8 -8.74 6.34 5.86
C GLY A 8 -8.11 5.32 4.90
N THR A 9 -8.84 5.02 3.83
CA THR A 9 -8.37 4.19 2.71
C THR A 9 -8.22 5.03 1.44
N CYS A 10 -7.05 4.94 0.82
CA CYS A 10 -6.71 5.66 -0.40
C CYS A 10 -6.19 4.71 -1.48
N ALA A 11 -6.56 4.97 -2.72
CA ALA A 11 -5.90 4.38 -3.88
C ALA A 11 -5.24 5.44 -4.76
N ILE A 12 -4.06 5.10 -5.27
CA ILE A 12 -3.30 5.88 -6.25
C ILE A 12 -3.18 5.06 -7.53
N PRO A 13 -4.22 5.07 -8.39
CA PRO A 13 -4.09 4.45 -9.69
C PRO A 13 -3.36 5.36 -10.66
N GLY A 14 -2.53 4.75 -11.49
CA GLY A 14 -1.86 5.46 -12.58
C GLY A 14 -0.99 4.51 -13.38
N ALA A 15 -0.67 4.90 -14.61
CA ALA A 15 0.27 4.16 -15.43
C ALA A 15 1.67 4.10 -14.78
N PHE A 16 2.52 3.21 -15.27
CA PHE A 16 3.92 3.16 -14.86
C PHE A 16 4.62 4.49 -15.18
N GLY A 17 5.41 5.01 -14.22
CA GLY A 17 6.13 6.28 -14.37
C GLY A 17 5.31 7.55 -14.09
N CYS A 18 4.04 7.46 -13.68
CA CYS A 18 3.22 8.64 -13.38
C CYS A 18 3.52 9.29 -12.00
N GLY A 19 4.55 8.87 -11.28
CA GLY A 19 4.92 9.43 -9.97
C GLY A 19 4.24 8.80 -8.74
N LYS A 20 3.72 7.57 -8.85
CA LYS A 20 3.11 6.84 -7.71
C LYS A 20 4.07 6.69 -6.52
N THR A 21 5.30 6.24 -6.79
CA THR A 21 6.34 6.07 -5.79
C THR A 21 6.79 7.42 -5.22
N CYS A 22 6.87 8.47 -6.04
CA CYS A 22 7.17 9.83 -5.57
C CYS A 22 6.11 10.34 -4.57
N ILE A 23 4.83 10.09 -4.84
CA ILE A 23 3.75 10.43 -3.89
C ILE A 23 3.88 9.62 -2.60
N SER A 24 4.21 8.34 -2.70
CA SER A 24 4.44 7.47 -1.53
C SER A 24 5.61 7.97 -0.68
N GLN A 25 6.72 8.36 -1.29
CA GLN A 25 7.87 8.99 -0.62
C GLN A 25 7.51 10.34 0.02
N ALA A 26 6.76 11.19 -0.70
CA ALA A 26 6.31 12.46 -0.16
C ALA A 26 5.41 12.26 1.06
N LEU A 27 4.51 11.28 1.02
CA LEU A 27 3.68 10.89 2.16
C LEU A 27 4.51 10.32 3.31
N SER A 28 5.57 9.54 3.05
CA SER A 28 6.39 8.97 4.12
C SER A 28 7.19 10.04 4.85
N LYS A 29 7.55 11.12 4.15
CA LYS A 29 8.25 12.29 4.70
C LYS A 29 7.34 13.29 5.40
N HIS A 30 6.26 13.69 4.75
CA HIS A 30 5.46 14.83 5.16
C HIS A 30 4.13 14.46 5.85
N SER A 31 3.80 13.17 5.97
CA SER A 31 2.61 12.77 6.72
C SER A 31 2.76 13.04 8.22
N ASN A 32 1.63 13.33 8.84
CA ASN A 32 1.41 13.42 10.28
C ASN A 32 1.35 12.05 10.98
N SER A 33 1.75 10.97 10.30
CA SER A 33 1.79 9.62 10.87
C SER A 33 3.07 9.41 11.70
N GLU A 34 2.95 8.67 12.79
CA GLU A 34 4.06 8.40 13.69
C GLU A 34 4.93 7.25 13.21
N VAL A 35 4.33 6.26 12.53
CA VAL A 35 5.00 5.09 11.96
C VAL A 35 4.59 4.94 10.50
N ILE A 36 5.56 4.61 9.65
CA ILE A 36 5.32 4.31 8.23
C ILE A 36 5.64 2.84 7.99
N ILE A 37 4.75 2.13 7.32
CA ILE A 37 4.99 0.79 6.81
C ILE A 37 4.97 0.87 5.30
N TYR A 38 6.06 0.52 4.65
CA TYR A 38 6.12 0.47 3.19
C TYR A 38 6.31 -0.97 2.74
N VAL A 39 5.38 -1.44 1.91
CA VAL A 39 5.39 -2.79 1.35
C VAL A 39 5.60 -2.69 -0.15
N GLY A 40 6.78 -3.12 -0.59
CA GLY A 40 7.08 -3.37 -1.99
C GLY A 40 6.58 -4.75 -2.38
N CYS A 41 5.56 -4.85 -3.21
CA CYS A 41 4.98 -6.09 -3.71
C CYS A 41 5.15 -6.18 -5.22
N GLY A 42 6.12 -7.00 -5.66
CA GLY A 42 6.34 -7.29 -7.08
C GLY A 42 6.97 -6.13 -7.86
N GLU A 43 7.56 -5.16 -7.16
CA GLU A 43 8.28 -4.03 -7.76
C GLU A 43 9.62 -4.47 -8.35
N ARG A 44 10.17 -3.67 -9.27
CA ARG A 44 11.46 -4.00 -9.88
C ARG A 44 12.57 -3.88 -8.84
N GLY A 45 13.60 -4.72 -8.98
CA GLY A 45 14.75 -4.70 -8.07
C GLY A 45 15.42 -3.34 -7.98
N ASN A 46 15.50 -2.61 -9.10
CA ASN A 46 16.08 -1.27 -9.14
C ASN A 46 15.21 -0.24 -8.39
N GLU A 47 13.88 -0.30 -8.53
CA GLU A 47 12.95 0.59 -7.82
C GLU A 47 13.02 0.34 -6.30
N MET A 48 13.14 -0.92 -5.89
CA MET A 48 13.33 -1.26 -4.47
C MET A 48 14.71 -0.84 -3.95
N ALA A 49 15.76 -0.93 -4.76
CA ALA A 49 17.09 -0.46 -4.38
C ALA A 49 17.12 1.06 -4.20
N GLU A 50 16.49 1.80 -5.10
CA GLU A 50 16.32 3.25 -5.01
C GLU A 50 15.57 3.64 -3.71
N VAL A 51 14.46 2.96 -3.39
CA VAL A 51 13.76 3.15 -2.12
C VAL A 51 14.67 2.89 -0.92
N LEU A 52 15.50 1.86 -0.95
CA LEU A 52 16.41 1.51 0.14
C LEU A 52 17.58 2.49 0.28
N GLU A 53 17.99 3.16 -0.80
CA GLU A 53 19.04 4.17 -0.80
C GLU A 53 18.49 5.55 -0.38
N GLU A 54 17.33 5.92 -0.89
CA GLU A 54 16.71 7.23 -0.64
C GLU A 54 16.12 7.33 0.76
N PHE A 55 15.41 6.31 1.26
CA PHE A 55 14.71 6.40 2.55
C PHE A 55 15.64 6.72 3.74
N PRO A 56 16.85 6.13 3.85
CA PRO A 56 17.84 6.53 4.86
C PRO A 56 18.32 7.97 4.74
N ALA A 57 18.44 8.49 3.51
CA ALA A 57 18.87 9.85 3.24
C ALA A 57 17.78 10.90 3.55
N LEU A 58 16.52 10.48 3.61
CA LEU A 58 15.42 11.38 3.94
C LEU A 58 15.34 11.64 5.46
N THR A 59 15.24 12.91 5.81
CA THR A 59 15.04 13.39 7.18
C THR A 59 13.69 14.08 7.34
N THR A 60 13.16 14.06 8.56
CA THR A 60 11.97 14.80 8.97
C THR A 60 12.22 15.53 10.27
N ILE A 61 11.53 16.64 10.51
CA ILE A 61 11.66 17.42 11.73
C ILE A 61 10.60 16.91 12.73
N LYS A 62 11.05 16.28 13.81
CA LYS A 62 10.19 15.85 14.91
C LYS A 62 10.62 16.56 16.18
N ASN A 63 9.70 17.31 16.80
CA ASN A 63 9.96 18.09 18.02
C ASN A 63 11.18 19.02 17.89
N GLY A 64 11.35 19.65 16.72
CA GLY A 64 12.47 20.56 16.45
C GLY A 64 13.82 19.89 16.21
N LYS A 65 13.89 18.55 16.18
CA LYS A 65 15.10 17.79 15.83
C LYS A 65 14.95 17.12 14.48
N GLU A 66 16.03 17.12 13.73
CA GLU A 66 16.12 16.36 12.48
C GLU A 66 16.33 14.88 12.80
N VAL A 67 15.43 14.04 12.31
CA VAL A 67 15.41 12.60 12.54
C VAL A 67 15.30 11.89 11.20
N SER A 68 16.10 10.85 10.98
CA SER A 68 15.99 10.02 9.77
C SER A 68 14.63 9.32 9.72
N ILE A 69 14.00 9.31 8.53
CA ILE A 69 12.71 8.64 8.31
C ILE A 69 12.81 7.14 8.61
N MET A 70 13.98 6.53 8.42
CA MET A 70 14.19 5.11 8.70
C MET A 70 13.97 4.73 10.16
N GLN A 71 14.13 5.66 11.10
CA GLN A 71 13.86 5.38 12.52
C GLN A 71 12.37 5.18 12.84
N ARG A 72 11.48 5.60 11.93
CA ARG A 72 10.03 5.44 12.07
C ARG A 72 9.40 4.61 10.94
N THR A 73 10.21 3.98 10.10
CA THR A 73 9.74 3.27 8.91
C THR A 73 10.15 1.81 8.94
N SER A 74 9.23 0.91 8.65
CA SER A 74 9.53 -0.50 8.37
C SER A 74 9.27 -0.81 6.90
N LEU A 75 10.23 -1.49 6.28
CA LEU A 75 10.19 -1.85 4.87
C LEU A 75 10.00 -3.35 4.72
N VAL A 76 8.98 -3.76 3.96
CA VAL A 76 8.77 -5.14 3.52
C VAL A 76 9.05 -5.17 2.03
N ALA A 77 10.22 -5.66 1.65
CA ALA A 77 10.67 -5.70 0.27
C ALA A 77 10.43 -7.08 -0.33
N ASN A 78 9.50 -7.16 -1.30
CA ASN A 78 9.33 -8.34 -2.14
C ASN A 78 9.41 -7.94 -3.62
N THR A 79 10.55 -8.21 -4.24
CA THR A 79 10.83 -7.87 -5.63
C THR A 79 10.13 -8.81 -6.62
N SER A 80 10.03 -8.42 -7.89
CA SER A 80 9.38 -9.20 -8.95
C SER A 80 10.01 -10.58 -9.20
N ASN A 81 11.30 -10.76 -8.91
CA ASN A 81 12.00 -12.05 -9.01
C ASN A 81 11.76 -13.00 -7.82
N MET A 82 11.14 -12.54 -6.74
CA MET A 82 10.82 -13.37 -5.58
C MET A 82 9.55 -14.22 -5.81
N PRO A 83 9.36 -15.32 -5.05
CA PRO A 83 8.22 -16.21 -5.23
C PRO A 83 6.87 -15.50 -5.19
N VAL A 84 5.94 -15.97 -6.02
CA VAL A 84 4.60 -15.39 -6.15
C VAL A 84 3.81 -15.47 -4.84
N ALA A 85 3.96 -16.57 -4.09
CA ALA A 85 3.36 -16.71 -2.76
C ALA A 85 3.90 -15.66 -1.76
N ALA A 86 5.16 -15.24 -1.91
CA ALA A 86 5.76 -14.21 -1.05
C ALA A 86 5.16 -12.82 -1.33
N ARG A 87 4.64 -12.56 -2.55
CA ARG A 87 3.88 -11.33 -2.87
C ARG A 87 2.58 -11.25 -2.09
N GLU A 88 1.84 -12.35 -1.98
CA GLU A 88 0.63 -12.38 -1.14
C GLU A 88 0.99 -12.24 0.33
N ALA A 89 2.03 -12.95 0.79
CA ALA A 89 2.46 -12.88 2.18
C ALA A 89 3.00 -11.50 2.58
N SER A 90 3.64 -10.75 1.68
CA SER A 90 4.23 -9.44 1.98
C SER A 90 3.16 -8.40 2.35
N ILE A 91 2.03 -8.38 1.64
CA ILE A 91 0.89 -7.51 1.92
C ILE A 91 0.33 -7.81 3.32
N TYR A 92 0.08 -9.10 3.62
CA TYR A 92 -0.43 -9.50 4.94
C TYR A 92 0.58 -9.23 6.07
N THR A 93 1.87 -9.39 5.80
CA THR A 93 2.92 -9.08 6.77
C THR A 93 2.91 -7.58 7.09
N GLY A 94 2.87 -6.72 6.06
CA GLY A 94 2.85 -5.28 6.25
C GLY A 94 1.64 -4.77 7.01
N ILE A 95 0.43 -5.25 6.69
CA ILE A 95 -0.78 -4.83 7.42
C ILE A 95 -0.76 -5.32 8.87
N THR A 96 -0.21 -6.51 9.13
CA THR A 96 -0.08 -7.04 10.50
C THR A 96 0.93 -6.23 11.32
N LEU A 97 2.04 -5.80 10.71
CA LEU A 97 2.95 -4.84 11.34
C LEU A 97 2.25 -3.51 11.63
N ALA A 98 1.44 -3.01 10.69
CA ALA A 98 0.69 -1.78 10.89
C ALA A 98 -0.32 -1.88 12.04
N GLU A 99 -1.02 -3.02 12.16
CA GLU A 99 -1.91 -3.31 13.28
C GLU A 99 -1.19 -3.40 14.60
N TYR A 100 -0.02 -4.02 14.63
CA TYR A 100 0.79 -4.07 15.85
C TYR A 100 1.15 -2.66 16.37
N PHE A 101 1.60 -1.77 15.48
CA PHE A 101 1.90 -0.39 15.86
C PHE A 101 0.64 0.43 16.19
N ARG A 102 -0.47 0.20 15.48
CA ARG A 102 -1.78 0.80 15.80
C ARG A 102 -2.19 0.44 17.23
N ASP A 103 -2.04 -0.82 17.62
CA ASP A 103 -2.45 -1.34 18.93
C ASP A 103 -1.58 -0.81 20.08
N MET A 104 -0.41 -0.23 19.77
CA MET A 104 0.37 0.58 20.71
C MET A 104 -0.21 1.99 20.93
N GLY A 105 -1.28 2.36 20.23
CA GLY A 105 -1.87 3.69 20.24
C GLY A 105 -1.21 4.67 19.27
N ARG A 106 -0.59 4.17 18.18
CA ARG A 106 0.09 5.02 17.19
C ARG A 106 -0.77 5.27 15.97
N ASN A 107 -0.52 6.40 15.31
CA ASN A 107 -1.04 6.66 13.97
C ASN A 107 -0.06 6.11 12.93
N VAL A 108 -0.49 5.08 12.21
CA VAL A 108 0.32 4.35 11.22
C VAL A 108 -0.18 4.65 9.82
N SER A 109 0.75 4.87 8.88
CA SER A 109 0.45 4.91 7.44
C SER A 109 1.11 3.73 6.76
N MET A 110 0.31 2.93 6.04
CA MET A 110 0.76 1.79 5.25
C MET A 110 0.69 2.13 3.77
N MET A 111 1.82 1.98 3.07
CA MET A 111 1.92 2.08 1.62
C MET A 111 2.07 0.70 1.02
N ALA A 112 1.17 0.34 0.13
CA ALA A 112 1.21 -0.92 -0.61
C ALA A 112 1.51 -0.63 -2.08
N ASP A 113 2.77 -0.83 -2.49
CA ASP A 113 3.25 -0.60 -3.85
C ASP A 113 3.76 -1.91 -4.45
N SER A 114 3.03 -2.65 -5.30
CA SER A 114 1.70 -2.33 -5.82
C SER A 114 0.68 -3.45 -5.58
N THR A 115 -0.58 -3.05 -5.35
CA THR A 115 -1.68 -3.99 -5.12
C THR A 115 -2.10 -4.71 -6.42
N SER A 116 -1.77 -4.14 -7.59
CA SER A 116 -1.95 -4.83 -8.89
C SER A 116 -1.04 -6.05 -9.04
N ARG A 117 0.23 -5.96 -8.61
CA ARG A 117 1.14 -7.11 -8.63
C ARG A 117 0.74 -8.20 -7.65
N TRP A 118 0.10 -7.81 -6.55
CA TRP A 118 -0.55 -8.77 -5.65
C TRP A 118 -1.76 -9.45 -6.32
N ALA A 119 -2.63 -8.71 -7.00
CA ALA A 119 -3.74 -9.29 -7.75
C ALA A 119 -3.28 -10.25 -8.87
N GLU A 120 -2.21 -9.90 -9.60
CA GLU A 120 -1.59 -10.80 -10.57
C GLU A 120 -1.03 -12.07 -9.91
N ALA A 121 -0.47 -11.96 -8.71
CA ALA A 121 0.00 -13.11 -7.96
C ALA A 121 -1.15 -14.05 -7.58
N LEU A 122 -2.28 -13.49 -7.12
CA LEU A 122 -3.50 -14.26 -6.85
C LEU A 122 -4.02 -14.96 -8.10
N ARG A 123 -3.99 -14.28 -9.26
CA ARG A 123 -4.32 -14.88 -10.55
C ARG A 123 -3.43 -16.07 -10.88
N GLU A 124 -2.11 -15.93 -10.75
CA GLU A 124 -1.19 -17.03 -11.05
C GLU A 124 -1.39 -18.22 -10.10
N ILE A 125 -1.60 -17.98 -8.80
CA ILE A 125 -1.87 -19.02 -7.82
C ILE A 125 -3.17 -19.76 -8.16
N SER A 126 -4.26 -19.02 -8.43
CA SER A 126 -5.56 -19.62 -8.80
C SER A 126 -5.47 -20.46 -10.08
N GLY A 127 -4.71 -20.01 -11.08
CA GLY A 127 -4.47 -20.76 -12.31
C GLY A 127 -3.71 -22.06 -12.08
N ARG A 128 -2.71 -22.06 -11.18
CA ARG A 128 -1.99 -23.29 -10.78
C ARG A 128 -2.87 -24.27 -10.01
N LEU A 129 -3.85 -23.77 -9.27
CA LEU A 129 -4.85 -24.58 -8.57
C LEU A 129 -6.00 -25.05 -9.48
N ALA A 130 -5.98 -24.68 -10.76
CA ALA A 130 -7.03 -24.97 -11.74
C ALA A 130 -8.42 -24.49 -11.29
N GLU A 131 -8.46 -23.37 -10.57
CA GLU A 131 -9.72 -22.72 -10.21
C GLU A 131 -10.36 -22.06 -11.43
N MET A 132 -11.69 -21.94 -11.44
CA MET A 132 -12.39 -21.26 -12.51
C MET A 132 -12.07 -19.76 -12.47
N PRO A 133 -11.51 -19.18 -13.56
CA PRO A 133 -11.24 -17.75 -13.62
C PRO A 133 -12.54 -16.96 -13.71
N GLY A 134 -12.56 -15.80 -13.06
CA GLY A 134 -13.52 -14.73 -13.28
C GLY A 134 -13.04 -13.75 -14.35
N ASP A 135 -13.42 -12.48 -14.19
CA ASP A 135 -13.12 -11.43 -15.16
C ASP A 135 -11.62 -11.25 -15.40
N SER A 136 -11.24 -11.12 -16.68
CA SER A 136 -9.85 -10.95 -17.14
C SER A 136 -8.85 -11.96 -16.57
N GLY A 137 -9.33 -13.15 -16.19
CA GLY A 137 -8.52 -14.24 -15.66
C GLY A 137 -8.25 -14.18 -14.16
N TYR A 138 -8.75 -13.18 -13.42
CA TYR A 138 -8.56 -13.10 -11.97
C TYR A 138 -9.48 -14.09 -11.23
N PRO A 139 -9.13 -14.55 -10.02
CA PRO A 139 -10.01 -15.43 -9.24
C PRO A 139 -11.28 -14.69 -8.81
N ALA A 140 -12.39 -15.44 -8.68
CA ALA A 140 -13.68 -14.89 -8.27
C ALA A 140 -13.64 -14.18 -6.90
N TYR A 141 -12.68 -14.52 -6.03
CA TYR A 141 -12.50 -13.94 -4.70
C TYR A 141 -11.59 -12.69 -4.67
N LEU A 142 -11.17 -12.15 -5.82
CA LEU A 142 -10.28 -10.96 -5.88
C LEU A 142 -10.86 -9.78 -5.09
N ALA A 143 -12.13 -9.43 -5.35
CA ALA A 143 -12.78 -8.32 -4.67
C ALA A 143 -12.87 -8.55 -3.15
N THR A 144 -13.19 -9.78 -2.73
CA THR A 144 -13.24 -10.14 -1.31
C THR A 144 -11.87 -10.01 -0.63
N LYS A 145 -10.79 -10.43 -1.29
CA LYS A 145 -9.42 -10.30 -0.76
C LYS A 145 -8.99 -8.84 -0.64
N LEU A 146 -9.29 -8.02 -1.64
CA LEU A 146 -9.04 -6.58 -1.57
C LEU A 146 -9.84 -5.93 -0.43
N ALA A 147 -11.13 -6.28 -0.28
CA ALA A 147 -11.97 -5.76 0.79
C ALA A 147 -11.43 -6.16 2.17
N GLN A 148 -11.10 -7.42 2.38
CA GLN A 148 -10.49 -7.91 3.62
C GLN A 148 -9.19 -7.19 3.97
N PHE A 149 -8.43 -6.75 2.98
CA PHE A 149 -7.21 -5.98 3.19
C PHE A 149 -7.50 -4.51 3.54
N TYR A 150 -8.29 -3.82 2.72
CA TYR A 150 -8.55 -2.39 2.90
C TYR A 150 -9.40 -2.09 4.15
N GLU A 151 -10.35 -2.96 4.50
CA GLU A 151 -11.20 -2.81 5.70
C GLU A 151 -10.45 -3.01 7.03
N ARG A 152 -9.17 -3.40 6.99
CA ARG A 152 -8.29 -3.40 8.19
C ARG A 152 -7.76 -2.01 8.51
N ALA A 153 -7.86 -1.07 7.59
CA ALA A 153 -7.64 0.35 7.86
C ALA A 153 -8.74 0.89 8.76
N GLY A 154 -8.41 1.89 9.58
CA GLY A 154 -9.40 2.49 10.45
C GLY A 154 -8.78 3.13 11.68
N LYS A 155 -9.55 4.03 12.30
CA LYS A 155 -9.24 4.58 13.62
C LYS A 155 -10.02 3.81 14.67
N VAL A 156 -9.32 3.20 15.61
CA VAL A 156 -9.92 2.31 16.62
C VAL A 156 -9.43 2.63 18.02
N SER A 157 -10.25 2.32 19.01
CA SER A 157 -9.82 2.25 20.40
C SER A 157 -9.21 0.87 20.63
N CYS A 158 -7.94 0.84 21.02
CA CYS A 158 -7.17 -0.39 21.16
C CYS A 158 -7.57 -1.12 22.44
N LEU A 159 -7.47 -2.44 22.43
CA LEU A 159 -7.76 -3.27 23.59
C LEU A 159 -6.70 -3.11 24.70
N GLY A 160 -7.11 -3.45 25.92
CA GLY A 160 -6.25 -3.48 27.10
C GLY A 160 -6.16 -2.15 27.87
N SER A 161 -5.32 -2.14 28.90
CA SER A 161 -5.02 -0.97 29.72
C SER A 161 -3.56 -0.54 29.50
N PRO A 162 -3.24 0.76 29.40
CA PRO A 162 -4.15 1.91 29.42
C PRO A 162 -5.00 2.04 28.15
N GLU A 163 -6.05 2.87 28.21
CA GLU A 163 -6.84 3.22 27.02
C GLU A 163 -5.94 3.91 25.98
N ARG A 164 -5.93 3.36 24.77
CA ARG A 164 -5.10 3.81 23.65
C ARG A 164 -5.97 3.95 22.42
N LYS A 165 -5.69 4.95 21.59
CA LYS A 165 -6.36 5.14 20.30
C LYS A 165 -5.29 5.17 19.22
N GLY A 166 -5.44 4.32 18.22
CA GLY A 166 -4.53 4.24 17.08
C GLY A 166 -5.30 4.35 15.77
N SER A 167 -4.58 4.57 14.68
CA SER A 167 -5.17 4.54 13.35
C SER A 167 -4.26 3.86 12.35
N ILE A 168 -4.82 3.17 11.36
CA ILE A 168 -4.09 2.74 10.17
C ILE A 168 -4.71 3.43 8.97
N THR A 169 -3.91 4.24 8.28
CA THR A 169 -4.25 4.75 6.95
C THR A 169 -3.61 3.83 5.92
N ILE A 170 -4.38 3.31 4.97
CA ILE A 170 -3.86 2.50 3.86
C ILE A 170 -3.83 3.33 2.58
N VAL A 171 -2.69 3.34 1.91
CA VAL A 171 -2.48 3.95 0.59
C VAL A 171 -1.99 2.86 -0.36
N GLY A 172 -2.87 2.40 -1.25
CA GLY A 172 -2.53 1.37 -2.24
C GLY A 172 -2.24 1.95 -3.62
N ALA A 173 -1.09 1.62 -4.19
CA ALA A 173 -0.77 1.95 -5.57
C ALA A 173 -1.34 0.89 -6.52
N VAL A 174 -2.17 1.33 -7.46
CA VAL A 174 -2.78 0.48 -8.48
C VAL A 174 -2.14 0.81 -9.83
N SER A 175 -1.68 -0.21 -10.54
CA SER A 175 -1.02 -0.09 -11.83
C SER A 175 -1.88 -0.77 -12.90
N PRO A 176 -2.96 -0.13 -13.39
CA PRO A 176 -3.77 -0.70 -14.45
C PRO A 176 -2.96 -0.89 -15.74
N PRO A 177 -3.17 -1.99 -16.48
CA PRO A 177 -2.54 -2.20 -17.78
C PRO A 177 -2.96 -1.07 -18.74
N GLY A 178 -1.98 -0.39 -19.33
CA GLY A 178 -2.24 0.71 -20.27
C GLY A 178 -2.86 1.98 -19.65
N GLY A 179 -3.05 2.05 -18.32
CA GLY A 179 -3.75 3.16 -17.68
C GLY A 179 -5.28 3.05 -17.73
N ASP A 180 -5.83 1.90 -18.14
CA ASP A 180 -7.28 1.71 -18.24
C ASP A 180 -7.91 1.43 -16.87
N PHE A 181 -8.79 2.32 -16.42
CA PHE A 181 -9.49 2.17 -15.14
C PHE A 181 -10.60 1.11 -15.18
N ALA A 182 -10.94 0.55 -16.35
CA ALA A 182 -11.88 -0.56 -16.48
C ALA A 182 -11.28 -1.92 -16.03
N ASP A 183 -9.98 -1.98 -15.74
CA ASP A 183 -9.36 -3.21 -15.22
C ASP A 183 -10.04 -3.70 -13.91
N PRO A 184 -10.26 -5.02 -13.73
CA PRO A 184 -10.94 -5.56 -12.55
C PRO A 184 -10.30 -5.17 -11.21
N VAL A 185 -8.97 -5.00 -11.15
CA VAL A 185 -8.29 -4.58 -9.93
C VAL A 185 -8.64 -3.14 -9.60
N THR A 186 -8.65 -2.26 -10.60
CA THR A 186 -9.02 -0.85 -10.42
C THR A 186 -10.47 -0.71 -10.03
N THR A 187 -11.37 -1.39 -10.75
CA THR A 187 -12.82 -1.37 -10.47
C THR A 187 -13.12 -1.90 -9.07
N SER A 188 -12.51 -3.02 -8.68
CA SER A 188 -12.69 -3.57 -7.32
C SER A 188 -12.14 -2.61 -6.26
N THR A 189 -10.95 -2.05 -6.47
CA THR A 189 -10.34 -1.09 -5.53
C THR A 189 -11.22 0.15 -5.37
N LEU A 190 -11.73 0.71 -6.47
CA LEU A 190 -12.63 1.86 -6.49
C LEU A 190 -13.90 1.64 -5.66
N SER A 191 -14.43 0.42 -5.67
CA SER A 191 -15.63 0.09 -4.89
C SER A 191 -15.40 0.03 -3.37
N ILE A 192 -14.14 -0.08 -2.93
CA ILE A 192 -13.76 -0.30 -1.53
C ILE A 192 -13.15 0.97 -0.90
N VAL A 193 -12.25 1.65 -1.62
CA VAL A 193 -11.53 2.79 -1.07
C VAL A 193 -12.41 4.05 -1.00
N GLN A 194 -12.20 4.86 0.03
CA GLN A 194 -12.96 6.10 0.21
C GLN A 194 -12.37 7.29 -0.56
N VAL A 195 -11.05 7.26 -0.81
CA VAL A 195 -10.33 8.35 -1.48
C VAL A 195 -9.57 7.81 -2.69
N PHE A 196 -9.69 8.51 -3.79
CA PHE A 196 -9.08 8.15 -5.06
C PHE A 196 -8.21 9.30 -5.58
N TRP A 197 -6.92 9.04 -5.78
CA TRP A 197 -5.96 9.96 -6.38
C TRP A 197 -5.52 9.44 -7.74
N GLY A 198 -6.39 9.60 -8.74
CA GLY A 198 -6.10 9.19 -10.11
C GLY A 198 -4.99 10.05 -10.73
N LEU A 199 -3.87 9.42 -11.06
CA LEU A 199 -2.76 10.08 -11.74
C LEU A 199 -2.97 10.02 -13.25
N ASP A 200 -2.99 11.19 -13.88
CA ASP A 200 -3.07 11.31 -15.33
C ASP A 200 -1.66 11.35 -15.94
N LYS A 201 -1.42 10.49 -16.92
CA LYS A 201 -0.17 10.46 -17.68
C LYS A 201 0.06 11.76 -18.46
N LYS A 202 -1.00 12.41 -18.96
CA LYS A 202 -0.87 13.67 -19.71
C LYS A 202 -0.40 14.83 -18.83
N LEU A 203 -0.74 14.80 -17.54
CA LEU A 203 -0.28 15.81 -16.57
C LEU A 203 1.16 15.57 -16.09
N ALA A 204 1.69 14.37 -16.32
CA ALA A 204 3.05 13.99 -15.97
C ALA A 204 4.06 14.17 -17.13
N GLN A 205 3.58 14.42 -18.35
CA GLN A 205 4.39 14.69 -19.55
C GLN A 205 4.59 16.19 -19.74
#